data_AF-A0A257JNG1-F1
#
_entry.id   AF-A0A257JNG1-F1
#
_cell.length_a   1.000
_cell.length_b   1.000
_cell.length_c   1.000
_cell.angle_alpha   90.00
_cell.angle_beta   90.00
_cell.angle_gamma   90.00
#
_symmetry.space_group_name_H-M   'P 1'
#
loop_
_entity.id
_entity.type
_entity.pdbx_description
1 polymer ?
#
loop_
_entity_poly.entity_id
_entity_poly.type
_entity_poly.pdbx_seq_one_letter_code
_entity_poly.pdbx_strand_id
1 'polypeptide(L)' 'MCGAMPAEPPWTVISLICTIFYFAYFLVILPVLGVIEKPQTPPASIADSILQSHKKSAGMSAAAVPAE' A
#
# COMPACT_ATOMS: atom_id res chain seq x y z
N MET A 1 -19.96 -6.04 8.66
CA MET A 1 -20.20 -7.50 8.65
C MET A 1 -20.42 -8.03 10.06
N CYS A 2 -19.46 -7.95 11.01
CA CYS A 2 -19.67 -8.47 12.37
C CYS A 2 -20.71 -7.71 13.22
N GLY A 3 -20.87 -6.39 13.03
CA GLY A 3 -21.83 -5.58 13.81
C GLY A 3 -23.31 -5.87 13.53
N ALA A 4 -23.64 -6.69 12.53
CA ALA A 4 -25.00 -7.13 12.24
C ALA A 4 -25.25 -8.59 12.70
N MET A 5 -24.26 -9.23 13.32
CA MET A 5 -24.34 -10.62 13.80
C MET A 5 -24.65 -10.67 15.30
N PRO A 6 -25.19 -11.79 15.82
CA PRO A 6 -25.36 -11.99 17.26
C PRO A 6 -24.05 -11.85 18.03
N ALA A 7 -24.14 -11.41 19.29
CA ALA A 7 -22.99 -11.22 20.19
C ALA A 7 -22.47 -12.56 20.76
N GLU A 8 -22.19 -13.51 19.87
CA GLU A 8 -21.76 -14.87 20.18
C GLU A 8 -20.47 -15.21 19.41
N PRO A 9 -19.67 -16.18 19.90
CA PRO A 9 -18.53 -16.68 19.13
C PRO A 9 -18.96 -17.22 17.75
N PRO A 10 -18.21 -16.95 16.67
CA PRO A 10 -16.87 -16.32 16.64
C PRO A 10 -16.88 -14.79 16.47
N TRP A 11 -18.04 -14.17 16.30
CA TRP A 11 -18.17 -12.76 15.88
C TRP A 11 -17.61 -11.77 16.91
N THR A 12 -17.76 -12.08 18.19
CA THR A 12 -17.21 -11.29 19.29
C THR A 12 -15.68 -11.22 19.24
N VAL A 13 -15.02 -12.35 19.02
CA VAL A 13 -13.56 -12.43 18.93
C VAL A 13 -13.04 -11.69 17.70
N ILE A 14 -13.68 -11.91 16.55
CA ILE A 14 -13.30 -11.21 15.31
C ILE A 14 -13.48 -9.70 15.48
N SER A 15 -14.61 -9.26 16.05
CA SER A 15 -14.85 -7.84 16.30
C SER A 15 -13.81 -7.22 17.22
N LEU A 16 -13.43 -7.91 18.31
CA LEU A 16 -12.38 -7.46 19.22
C LEU A 16 -11.04 -7.29 18.49
N ILE A 17 -10.62 -8.29 17.71
CA ILE A 17 -9.37 -8.22 16.94
C ILE A 17 -9.41 -7.06 15.94
N CYS A 18 -10.51 -6.90 15.20
CA CYS A 18 -10.68 -5.80 14.26
C CYS A 18 -10.61 -4.43 14.95
N THR A 19 -11.26 -4.28 16.11
CA THR A 19 -11.21 -3.03 16.88
C THR A 19 -9.79 -2.73 17.36
N ILE A 20 -9.09 -3.71 17.93
CA ILE A 20 -7.70 -3.55 18.35
C ILE A 20 -6.83 -3.16 17.15
N PHE A 21 -6.97 -3.85 16.02
CA PHE A 21 -6.17 -3.57 14.82
C PHE A 21 -6.44 -2.17 14.26
N TYR A 22 -7.70 -1.73 14.25
CA TYR A 22 -8.08 -0.39 13.81
C TYR A 22 -7.37 0.71 14.62
N PHE A 23 -7.42 0.62 15.96
CA PHE A 23 -6.76 1.62 16.81
C PHE A 23 -5.24 1.45 16.82
N ALA A 24 -4.72 0.23 16.79
CA ALA A 24 -3.28 -0.04 16.70
C ALA A 24 -2.69 0.58 15.44
N TYR A 25 -3.42 0.61 14.32
CA TYR A 25 -2.96 1.24 13.09
C TYR A 25 -2.61 2.73 13.29
N PHE A 26 -3.51 3.50 13.88
CA PHE A 26 -3.31 4.94 14.08
C PHE A 26 -2.41 5.28 15.26
N LEU A 27 -2.54 4.55 16.36
CA LEU A 27 -1.84 4.89 17.62
C LEU A 27 -0.45 4.27 17.72
N VAL A 28 -0.17 3.19 16.99
CA VAL A 28 1.10 2.45 17.09
C VAL A 28 1.77 2.29 15.73
N ILE A 29 1.10 1.70 14.74
CA ILE A 29 1.72 1.35 13.45
C ILE A 29 2.18 2.61 12.71
N LEU A 30 1.31 3.62 12.52
CA LEU A 30 1.69 4.85 11.82
C LEU A 30 2.81 5.64 12.54
N PRO A 31 2.76 5.87 13.87
CA PRO A 31 3.86 6.52 14.59
C PRO A 31 5.18 5.75 14.49
N VAL A 32 5.15 4.43 14.61
CA VAL A 32 6.35 3.59 14.48
C VAL A 32 6.88 3.65 13.05
N LEU A 33 6.02 3.47 12.05
CA LEU A 33 6.38 3.50 10.64
C LEU A 33 6.96 4.87 10.24
N GLY A 34 6.40 5.96 10.76
CA GLY A 34 6.93 7.31 10.55
C GLY A 34 8.34 7.54 11.12
N VAL A 35 8.79 6.72 12.08
CA VAL A 35 10.15 6.78 12.65
C VAL A 35 11.11 5.82 11.92
N ILE A 36 10.64 4.63 11.54
CA ILE A 36 11.51 3.57 11.00
C ILE A 36 11.58 3.55 9.46
N GLU A 37 10.55 4.02 8.77
CA GLU A 37 10.48 3.94 7.32
C GLU A 37 11.32 5.04 6.68
N LYS A 38 12.19 4.66 5.75
CA LYS A 38 12.91 5.61 4.90
C LYS A 38 12.10 5.84 3.63
N PRO A 39 11.38 6.98 3.50
CA PRO A 39 10.57 7.22 2.32
C PRO A 39 11.47 7.33 1.09
N GLN A 40 11.02 6.74 -0.02
CA GLN A 40 11.65 6.97 -1.32
C GLN A 40 11.39 8.41 -1.74
N THR A 41 12.40 9.06 -2.33
CA THR A 41 12.25 10.43 -2.82
C THR A 41 11.18 10.46 -3.92
N PRO A 42 10.09 11.21 -3.74
CA PRO A 42 9.10 11.36 -4.80
C PRO A 42 9.73 12.08 -6.00
N PRO A 43 9.22 11.84 -7.22
CA PRO A 43 9.66 12.58 -8.41
C PRO A 43 9.45 14.09 -8.21
N ALA A 44 10.40 14.89 -8.72
CA ALA A 44 10.44 16.34 -8.49
C ALA A 44 9.25 17.07 -9.13
N SER A 45 8.64 16.50 -10.16
CA SER A 45 7.46 17.03 -10.83
C SER A 45 6.55 15.92 -11.37
N ILE A 46 5.29 16.28 -11.61
CA ILE A 46 4.32 15.43 -12.31
C ILE A 46 4.83 15.08 -13.71
N ALA A 47 5.48 16.03 -14.40
CA ALA A 47 6.07 15.80 -15.71
C ALA A 47 7.16 14.71 -15.67
N ASP A 48 8.05 14.74 -14.67
CA ASP A 48 9.10 13.73 -14.49
C ASP A 48 8.52 12.35 -14.20
N SER A 49 7.43 12.29 -13.43
CA SER A 49 6.70 11.04 -13.13
C SER A 49 6.17 10.38 -14.40
N ILE A 50 5.58 11.18 -15.30
CA ILE A 50 5.00 10.70 -16.56
C ILE A 50 6.10 10.29 -17.53
N LEU A 51 7.13 11.11 -17.71
CA LEU A 51 8.26 10.82 -18.61
C LEU A 51 9.06 9.59 -18.17
N GLN A 52 9.29 9.42 -16.86
CA GLN A 52 9.96 8.25 -16.31
C GLN A 52 9.09 6.99 -16.43
N SER A 53 7.77 7.11 -16.24
CA SER A 53 6.82 6.03 -16.51
C SER A 53 6.83 5.61 -17.99
N HIS A 54 6.84 6.57 -18.92
CA HIS A 54 6.94 6.31 -20.36
C HIS A 54 8.28 5.67 -20.75
N LYS A 55 9.40 6.12 -20.16
CA LYS A 55 10.73 5.55 -20.40
C LYS A 55 10.84 4.11 -19.85
N LYS A 56 10.20 3.83 -18.71
CA LYS A 56 10.08 2.47 -18.13
C LYS A 56 9.18 1.56 -18.97
N SER A 57 8.10 2.11 -19.55
CA SER A 57 7.23 1.39 -20.50
C SER A 57 7.94 1.09 -21.83
N ALA A 58 8.71 2.05 -22.36
CA ALA A 58 9.49 1.87 -23.60
C ALA A 58 10.63 0.85 -23.43
N GLY A 59 11.25 0.79 -22.23
CA GLY A 59 12.25 -0.23 -21.90
C GLY A 59 11.71 -1.65 -21.75
N MET A 60 10.39 -1.82 -21.57
CA MET A 60 9.74 -3.14 -21.57
C MET A 60 9.39 -3.64 -22.98
N SER A 61 9.43 -2.76 -24.00
CA SER A 61 9.10 -3.10 -25.40
C SER A 61 10.33 -3.33 -26.29
N ALA A 62 11.55 -3.27 -25.75
CA ALA A 62 12.79 -3.45 -26.51
C ALA A 62 13.38 -4.87 -26.37
N ALA A 63 12.52 -5.89 -26.29
CA ALA A 63 12.90 -7.29 -26.47
C ALA A 63 12.12 -7.89 -27.67
N ALA A 64 12.35 -7.32 -28.85
CA ALA A 64 12.16 -7.99 -30.13
C ALA A 64 13.24 -7.47 -31.10
N VAL A 65 14.02 -8.42 -31.59
CA VAL A 65 15.33 -8.38 -32.27
C VAL A 65 15.25 -7.66 -33.64
N PRO A 66 16.33 -7.01 -34.13
CA PRO A 66 16.36 -6.23 -35.39
C PRO A 66 16.02 -7.06 -36.63
N ALA A 67 15.36 -6.40 -37.59
CA ALA A 67 15.01 -6.94 -38.89
C ALA A 67 16.24 -7.10 -39.81
N GLU A 68 16.52 -8.34 -40.19
CA GLU A 68 16.85 -8.75 -41.56
C GLU A 68 15.66 -9.54 -42.12
#